data_AF-A0A4D4J9P9-F1
#
_entry.id   AF-A0A4D4J9P9-F1
#
_cell.length_a   1.000
_cell.length_b   1.000
_cell.length_c   1.000
_cell.angle_alpha   90.00
_cell.angle_beta   90.00
_cell.angle_gamma   90.00
#
_symmetry.space_group_name_H-M   'P 1'
#
loop_
_entity.id
_entity.type
_entity.pdbx_description
1 polymer ?
#
loop_
_entity_poly.entity_id
_entity_poly.type
_entity_poly.pdbx_seq_one_letter_code
_entity_poly.pdbx_strand_id
1 'polypeptide(L)'
;MPDRNGVVLRLACLTAFTVVVDIEAADALMDALRTGDIGAVLAHHDQRGRVLLGVRPHPLPGAPAAVELAPMELELHLSPRHSVRLVFSRSRAHELLQHLADARDVLSRVAGRRQ
;
A
#
# COMPACT_ATOMS: atom_id res chain seq x y z
N MET A 1 -18.59 6.63 -3.03
CA MET A 1 -17.71 7.13 -1.94
C MET A 1 -17.16 8.49 -2.37
N PRO A 2 -17.91 9.61 -2.21
CA PRO A 2 -17.51 10.87 -2.86
C PRO A 2 -16.52 11.75 -2.08
N ASP A 3 -16.34 11.58 -0.77
CA ASP A 3 -15.70 12.64 0.06
C ASP A 3 -14.43 12.21 0.84
N ARG A 4 -13.77 11.11 0.48
CA ARG A 4 -12.50 10.73 1.12
C ARG A 4 -11.30 11.28 0.37
N ASN A 5 -10.51 12.13 1.02
CA ASN A 5 -9.17 12.50 0.57
C ASN A 5 -8.22 11.32 0.84
N GLY A 6 -7.85 10.58 -0.21
CA GLY A 6 -6.98 9.43 -0.08
C GLY A 6 -6.38 8.99 -1.41
N VAL A 7 -5.44 8.07 -1.34
CA VAL A 7 -4.79 7.47 -2.51
C VAL A 7 -5.51 6.19 -2.89
N VAL A 8 -5.90 6.07 -4.16
CA VAL A 8 -6.52 4.84 -4.69
C VAL A 8 -5.41 3.90 -5.16
N LEU A 9 -5.32 2.75 -4.52
CA LEU A 9 -4.49 1.63 -4.96
C LEU A 9 -5.36 0.64 -5.73
N ARG A 10 -5.07 0.46 -7.02
CA ARG A 10 -5.80 -0.45 -7.91
C ARG A 10 -4.86 -1.36 -8.67
N LEU A 11 -5.14 -2.66 -8.65
CA LEU A 11 -4.47 -3.59 -9.58
C LEU A 11 -5.19 -3.60 -10.93
N ALA A 12 -4.45 -3.32 -11.98
CA ALA A 12 -4.99 -3.26 -13.34
C ALA A 12 -5.67 -4.57 -13.79
N CYS A 13 -5.16 -5.73 -13.33
CA CYS A 13 -5.68 -7.04 -13.68
C CYS A 13 -6.74 -7.60 -12.71
N LEU A 14 -6.97 -6.94 -11.57
CA LEU A 14 -7.90 -7.40 -10.54
C LEU A 14 -8.66 -6.19 -9.98
N THR A 15 -9.82 -5.89 -10.56
CA THR A 15 -10.72 -4.84 -10.07
C THR A 15 -11.16 -5.06 -8.63
N ALA A 16 -11.26 -6.32 -8.21
CA ALA A 16 -11.47 -6.72 -6.81
C ALA A 16 -10.32 -6.33 -5.86
N PHE A 17 -9.24 -5.74 -6.35
CA PHE A 17 -8.22 -5.09 -5.56
C PHE A 17 -8.24 -3.59 -5.87
N THR A 18 -9.26 -2.92 -5.36
CA THR A 18 -9.36 -1.45 -5.38
C THR A 18 -9.59 -0.98 -3.95
N VAL A 19 -8.58 -0.35 -3.38
CA VAL A 19 -8.65 0.19 -2.02
C VAL A 19 -8.27 1.67 -2.01
N VAL A 20 -8.90 2.41 -1.11
CA VAL A 20 -8.56 3.79 -0.79
C VAL A 20 -7.79 3.80 0.52
N VAL A 21 -6.60 4.37 0.51
CA VAL A 21 -5.77 4.58 1.70
C VAL A 21 -5.82 6.06 2.04
N ASP A 22 -6.23 6.40 3.25
CA ASP A 22 -6.24 7.79 3.71
C ASP A 22 -4.78 8.33 3.78
N ILE A 23 -4.57 9.64 3.71
CA ILE A 23 -3.21 10.23 3.54
C ILE A 23 -2.24 9.79 4.63
N GLU A 24 -2.65 9.79 5.90
CA GLU A 24 -1.80 9.35 7.03
C GLU A 24 -1.39 7.87 6.89
N ALA A 25 -2.31 7.03 6.42
CA ALA A 25 -2.04 5.62 6.17
C ALA A 25 -1.14 5.43 4.94
N ALA A 26 -1.20 6.32 3.94
CA ALA A 26 -0.28 6.31 2.82
C ALA A 26 1.15 6.68 3.27
N ASP A 27 1.30 7.64 4.19
CA ASP A 27 2.60 7.99 4.77
C ASP A 27 3.22 6.80 5.52
N ALA A 28 2.45 6.13 6.37
CA ALA A 28 2.90 4.92 7.07
C ALA A 28 3.27 3.78 6.11
N LEU A 29 2.52 3.61 5.02
CA LEU A 29 2.84 2.62 3.99
C LEU A 29 4.14 2.96 3.25
N MET A 30 4.35 4.23 2.90
CA MET A 30 5.59 4.68 2.26
C MET A 30 6.80 4.46 3.16
N ASP A 31 6.68 4.72 4.45
CA ASP A 31 7.78 4.53 5.40
C ASP A 31 8.15 3.06 5.53
N ALA A 32 7.17 2.16 5.68
CA ALA A 32 7.42 0.72 5.70
C ALA A 32 8.04 0.19 4.38
N LEU A 33 7.62 0.74 3.22
CA LEU A 33 8.23 0.41 1.93
C LEU A 33 9.68 0.92 1.81
N ARG A 34 10.02 2.03 2.46
CA ARG A 34 11.38 2.60 2.46
C ARG A 34 12.32 1.84 3.37
N THR A 35 11.87 1.52 4.59
CA THR A 35 12.70 0.85 5.60
C THR A 35 12.75 -0.66 5.40
N GLY A 36 11.80 -1.22 4.64
CA GLY A 36 11.63 -2.66 4.54
C GLY A 36 11.02 -3.27 5.80
N ASP A 37 10.40 -2.45 6.66
CA ASP A 37 9.76 -2.95 7.87
C ASP A 37 8.43 -3.63 7.60
N ILE A 38 8.01 -4.44 8.58
CA ILE A 38 6.67 -5.00 8.62
C ILE A 38 5.72 -3.93 9.14
N GLY A 39 4.71 -3.61 8.35
CA GLY A 39 3.68 -2.63 8.68
C GLY A 39 2.29 -3.09 8.28
N ALA A 40 1.27 -2.44 8.82
CA ALA A 40 -0.10 -2.62 8.38
C ALA A 40 -0.87 -1.32 8.52
N VAL A 41 -1.67 -0.99 7.51
CA VAL A 41 -2.47 0.23 7.48
C VAL A 41 -3.93 -0.09 7.20
N LEU A 42 -4.83 0.73 7.74
CA LEU A 42 -6.24 0.62 7.40
C LEU A 42 -6.48 1.19 6.00
N ALA A 43 -7.27 0.46 5.22
CA ALA A 43 -7.72 0.89 3.90
C ALA A 43 -9.23 0.68 3.77
N HIS A 44 -9.82 1.31 2.75
CA HIS A 44 -11.23 1.17 2.44
C HIS A 44 -11.40 0.48 1.09
N HIS A 45 -11.97 -0.71 1.10
CA HIS A 45 -12.33 -1.47 -0.08
C HIS A 45 -13.75 -1.13 -0.53
N ASP A 46 -13.95 -0.98 -1.83
CA ASP A 46 -15.23 -0.56 -2.44
C ASP A 46 -16.43 -1.45 -2.06
N GLN A 47 -16.24 -2.77 -2.01
CA GLN A 47 -17.27 -3.78 -1.68
C GLN A 47 -17.26 -4.26 -0.22
N ARG A 48 -16.13 -4.14 0.49
CA ARG A 48 -15.94 -4.77 1.80
C ARG A 48 -15.86 -3.77 2.96
N GLY A 49 -15.76 -2.48 2.66
CA GLY A 49 -15.60 -1.46 3.68
C GLY A 49 -14.18 -1.41 4.22
N ARG A 50 -14.00 -1.27 5.53
CA ARG A 50 -12.67 -1.18 6.14
C ARG A 50 -11.96 -2.53 6.11
N VAL A 51 -10.74 -2.54 5.61
CA VAL A 51 -9.87 -3.70 5.45
C VAL A 51 -8.45 -3.35 5.92
N LEU A 52 -7.63 -4.38 6.15
CA LEU A 52 -6.23 -4.21 6.53
C LEU A 52 -5.33 -4.47 5.32
N LEU A 53 -4.42 -3.55 5.04
CA LEU A 53 -3.36 -3.68 4.04
C LEU A 53 -2.02 -3.83 4.78
N GLY A 54 -1.48 -5.04 4.79
CA GLY A 54 -0.16 -5.35 5.31
C GLY A 54 0.93 -5.13 4.28
N VAL A 55 2.12 -4.76 4.75
CA VAL A 55 3.36 -4.67 3.97
C VAL A 55 4.47 -5.37 4.73
N ARG A 56 5.28 -6.18 4.05
CA ARG A 56 6.42 -6.88 4.65
C ARG A 56 7.45 -7.28 3.60
N PRO A 57 8.71 -7.56 4.00
CA PRO A 57 9.62 -8.33 3.17
C PRO A 57 9.03 -9.69 2.84
N HIS A 58 9.13 -10.09 1.58
CA HIS A 58 8.75 -11.42 1.12
C HIS A 58 9.82 -12.43 1.57
N PRO A 59 9.45 -13.50 2.30
CA PRO A 59 10.42 -14.48 2.75
C PRO A 59 10.98 -15.26 1.57
N LEU A 60 12.29 -15.14 1.32
CA LEU A 60 13.01 -15.92 0.33
C LEU A 60 13.57 -17.21 0.97
N PRO A 61 13.30 -18.40 0.39
CA PRO A 61 13.85 -19.65 0.90
C PRO A 61 15.38 -19.60 0.92
N GLY A 62 15.99 -19.79 2.10
CA GLY A 62 17.45 -19.84 2.25
C GLY A 62 18.16 -18.47 2.23
N ALA A 63 17.42 -17.35 2.15
CA ALA A 63 18.01 -16.04 2.33
C ALA A 63 18.20 -15.73 3.82
N PRO A 64 19.35 -15.18 4.24
CA PRO A 64 19.52 -14.72 5.63
C PRO A 64 18.46 -13.65 5.96
N ALA A 65 17.99 -13.60 7.21
CA ALA A 65 16.86 -12.76 7.64
C ALA A 65 17.06 -11.24 7.48
N ALA A 66 18.22 -10.79 6.99
CA ALA A 66 18.67 -9.40 6.98
C ALA A 66 18.93 -8.84 5.57
N VAL A 67 18.34 -9.39 4.51
CA VAL A 67 18.60 -8.85 3.17
C VAL A 67 17.69 -7.66 2.90
N GLU A 68 18.27 -6.44 2.93
CA GLU A 68 17.72 -5.19 2.39
C GLU A 68 17.31 -5.26 0.89
N LEU A 69 17.50 -6.43 0.25
CA LEU A 69 17.21 -6.72 -1.16
C LEU A 69 16.02 -7.69 -1.35
N ALA A 70 15.35 -8.12 -0.27
CA ALA A 70 14.20 -9.00 -0.40
C ALA A 70 13.06 -8.31 -1.19
N PRO A 71 12.35 -9.04 -2.07
CA PRO A 71 11.11 -8.54 -2.66
C PRO A 71 10.14 -8.07 -1.57
N MET A 72 9.29 -7.08 -1.87
CA MET A 72 8.28 -6.62 -0.93
C MET A 72 6.96 -7.30 -1.22
N GLU A 73 6.18 -7.57 -0.18
CA GLU A 73 4.85 -8.15 -0.28
C GLU A 73 3.81 -7.19 0.29
N LEU A 74 2.74 -6.95 -0.47
CA LEU A 74 1.51 -6.37 0.04
C LEU A 74 0.46 -7.47 0.24
N GLU A 75 -0.15 -7.50 1.40
CA GLU A 75 -1.22 -8.44 1.74
C GLU A 75 -2.50 -7.68 2.09
N LEU A 76 -3.54 -7.85 1.28
CA LEU A 76 -4.85 -7.27 1.53
C LEU A 76 -5.77 -8.30 2.17
N HIS A 77 -6.15 -8.07 3.43
CA HIS A 77 -7.05 -8.93 4.17
C HIS A 77 -8.50 -8.57 3.88
N LEU A 78 -9.17 -9.36 3.03
CA LEU A 78 -10.57 -9.15 2.65
C LEU A 78 -11.55 -9.81 3.63
N SER A 79 -11.14 -10.90 4.27
CA SER A 79 -11.87 -11.60 5.33
C SER A 79 -10.93 -12.54 6.11
N PRO A 80 -11.34 -13.17 7.22
CA PRO A 80 -10.49 -14.10 7.96
C PRO A 80 -9.94 -15.28 7.15
N ARG A 81 -10.57 -15.61 6.02
CA ARG A 81 -10.18 -16.74 5.14
C ARG A 81 -9.72 -16.31 3.75
N HIS A 82 -9.73 -15.01 3.44
CA HIS A 82 -9.42 -14.53 2.10
C HIS A 82 -8.47 -13.34 2.20
N SER A 83 -7.26 -13.51 1.67
CA SER A 83 -6.33 -12.43 1.42
C SER A 83 -5.86 -12.46 -0.04
N VAL A 84 -5.51 -11.28 -0.53
CA VAL A 84 -4.81 -11.13 -1.82
C VAL A 84 -3.40 -10.69 -1.52
N ARG A 85 -2.42 -11.43 -2.05
CA ARG A 85 -0.99 -11.15 -1.83
C ARG A 85 -0.35 -10.75 -3.14
N LEU A 86 0.43 -9.68 -3.10
CA LEU A 86 1.16 -9.15 -4.23
C LEU A 86 2.63 -9.09 -3.85
N VAL A 87 3.44 -9.81 -4.60
CA VAL A 87 4.89 -9.81 -4.42
C VAL A 87 5.49 -8.96 -5.53
N PHE A 88 6.27 -7.96 -5.12
CA PHE A 88 6.91 -6.99 -6.01
C PHE A 88 8.41 -7.12 -5.90
N SER A 89 9.10 -7.05 -7.04
CA SER A 89 10.53 -6.80 -7.04
C SER A 89 10.83 -5.44 -6.38
N ARG A 90 12.07 -5.24 -5.94
CA ARG A 90 12.52 -3.96 -5.39
C ARG A 90 12.26 -2.77 -6.32
N SER A 91 12.50 -2.95 -7.63
CA SER A 91 12.23 -1.91 -8.63
C SER A 91 10.76 -1.51 -8.66
N ARG A 92 9.84 -2.49 -8.62
CA ARG A 92 8.39 -2.24 -8.57
C ARG A 92 7.94 -1.64 -7.25
N ALA A 93 8.56 -2.02 -6.13
CA ALA A 93 8.32 -1.39 -4.84
C ALA A 93 8.76 0.09 -4.84
N HIS A 94 9.88 0.41 -5.50
CA HIS A 94 10.34 1.79 -5.66
C HIS A 94 9.41 2.61 -6.58
N GLU A 95 8.93 2.03 -7.68
CA GLU A 95 7.91 2.65 -8.53
C GLU A 95 6.62 2.93 -7.74
N LEU A 96 6.16 1.98 -6.93
CA LEU A 96 5.00 2.18 -6.06
C LEU A 96 5.23 3.32 -5.07
N LEU A 97 6.40 3.37 -4.43
CA LEU A 97 6.78 4.45 -3.52
C LEU A 97 6.73 5.82 -4.21
N GLN A 98 7.24 5.91 -5.44
CA GLN A 98 7.19 7.15 -6.22
C GLN A 98 5.75 7.56 -6.53
N HIS A 99 4.91 6.62 -6.97
CA HIS A 99 3.50 6.90 -7.24
C HIS A 99 2.71 7.34 -5.99
N LEU A 100 3.01 6.77 -4.83
CA LEU A 100 2.43 7.18 -3.56
C LEU A 100 2.85 8.61 -3.18
N ALA A 101 4.14 8.94 -3.35
CA ALA A 101 4.65 10.29 -3.09
C ALA A 101 4.02 11.33 -4.02
N ASP A 102 3.94 11.06 -5.33
CA ASP A 102 3.31 11.96 -6.30
C ASP A 102 1.83 12.20 -5.97
N ALA A 103 1.09 11.14 -5.60
CA ALA A 103 -0.31 11.25 -5.23
C ALA A 103 -0.51 12.08 -3.95
N ARG A 104 0.34 11.88 -2.93
CA ARG A 104 0.33 12.65 -1.68
C ARG A 104 0.60 14.13 -1.94
N ASP A 105 1.56 14.45 -2.79
CA ASP A 105 1.91 15.83 -3.13
C ASP A 105 0.74 16.54 -3.81
N VAL A 106 0.05 15.86 -4.73
CA VAL A 106 -1.17 16.40 -5.37
C VAL A 106 -2.25 16.66 -4.33
N LEU A 107 -2.52 15.70 -3.45
CA LEU A 107 -3.54 15.84 -2.39
C LEU A 107 -3.21 17.00 -1.44
N SER A 108 -1.95 17.17 -1.07
CA SER A 108 -1.47 18.25 -0.20
C SER A 108 -1.69 19.62 -0.84
N ARG A 109 -1.41 19.76 -2.15
CA ARG A 109 -1.66 21.00 -2.90
C ARG A 109 -3.15 21.32 -3.03
N VAL A 110 -3.99 20.30 -3.21
CA VAL A 110 -5.45 20.49 -3.31
C VAL A 110 -6.04 20.90 -1.95
N ALA A 111 -5.55 20.33 -0.85
CA ALA A 111 -5.96 20.71 0.49
C ALA A 111 -5.53 22.15 0.84
N GLY A 112 -4.32 22.57 0.46
CA GLY A 112 -3.81 23.93 0.70
C GLY A 112 -4.49 25.04 -0.11
N ARG A 113 -5.15 24.71 -1.23
CA ARG A 113 -5.92 25.68 -2.06
C ARG A 113 -7.33 25.95 -1.55
N ARG A 114 -7.79 25.22 -0.52
CA ARG A 114 -9.13 25.39 0.09
C ARG A 114 -9.11 26.27 1.35
N GLN A 115 -7.95 26.85 1.69
CA GLN A 115 -7.76 27.85 2.75
C GLN A 115 -7.57 29.22 2.11
#